data_AF-A0A7Z8Q9U1-F1
#
_entry.id   AF-A0A7Z8Q9U1-F1
#
_cell.length_a   1.000
_cell.length_b   1.000
_cell.length_c   1.000
_cell.angle_alpha   90.00
_cell.angle_beta   90.00
_cell.angle_gamma   90.00
#
_symmetry.space_group_name_H-M   'P 1'
#
loop_
_entity.id
_entity.type
_entity.pdbx_description
1 polymer ?
#
loop_
_entity_poly.entity_id
_entity_poly.type
_entity_poly.pdbx_seq_one_letter_code
_entity_poly.pdbx_strand_id
1 'polypeptide(L)'
;IDEEKWKAILLHCSFDYMKENATKSAPLGGAFWEGGAQSFIHKGTNGRWRNILQKGELLKYEQYAAKELDPECAHWLATGKML
;
A
#
# COMPACT_ATOMS: atom_id res chain seq x y z
N ILE A 1 8.29 16.87 -18.70
CA ILE A 1 8.82 16.41 -17.39
C ILE A 1 10.30 16.74 -17.39
N ASP A 2 10.86 17.24 -16.29
CA ASP A 2 12.29 17.49 -16.17
C ASP A 2 12.99 16.20 -15.72
N GLU A 3 13.69 15.54 -16.64
CA GLU A 3 14.33 14.24 -16.41
C GLU A 3 15.51 14.31 -15.43
N GLU A 4 16.15 15.48 -15.29
CA GLU A 4 17.24 15.67 -14.33
C GLU A 4 16.76 15.47 -12.89
N LYS A 5 15.49 15.77 -12.63
CA LYS A 5 14.84 15.59 -11.31
C LYS A 5 14.34 14.17 -11.06
N TRP A 6 14.34 13.30 -12.07
CA TRP A 6 13.73 11.97 -11.97
C TRP A 6 14.32 11.12 -10.84
N LYS A 7 15.65 11.11 -10.72
CA LYS A 7 16.34 10.37 -9.63
C LYS A 7 15.92 10.86 -8.25
N ALA A 8 15.82 12.18 -8.08
CA ALA A 8 15.37 12.78 -6.82
C ALA A 8 13.91 12.44 -6.52
N ILE A 9 13.03 12.47 -7.53
CA ILE A 9 11.63 12.08 -7.40
C ILE A 9 11.51 10.62 -6.96
N LEU A 10 12.16 9.69 -7.66
CA LEU A 10 12.12 8.27 -7.31
C LEU A 10 12.67 8.01 -5.90
N LEU A 11 13.74 8.68 -5.51
CA LEU A 11 14.28 8.58 -4.15
C LEU A 11 13.26 9.05 -3.13
N HIS A 12 12.71 10.25 -3.28
CA HIS A 12 11.80 10.84 -2.31
C HIS A 12 10.42 10.16 -2.27
N CYS A 13 10.00 9.51 -3.36
CA CYS A 13 8.79 8.70 -3.42
C CYS A 13 9.02 7.23 -3.06
N SER A 14 10.27 6.80 -2.83
CA SER A 14 10.55 5.43 -2.40
C SER A 14 9.97 5.16 -1.02
N PHE A 15 9.59 3.90 -0.78
CA PHE A 15 9.04 3.50 0.52
C PHE A 15 10.02 3.76 1.67
N ASP A 16 11.30 3.42 1.46
CA ASP A 16 12.33 3.54 2.50
C ASP A 16 12.57 5.00 2.88
N TYR A 17 12.74 5.89 1.89
CA TYR A 17 12.91 7.31 2.17
C TYR A 17 11.70 7.90 2.89
N MET A 18 10.50 7.59 2.41
CA MET A 18 9.26 8.07 3.03
C MET A 18 9.14 7.58 4.47
N LYS A 19 9.47 6.31 4.73
CA LYS A 19 9.47 5.72 6.06
C LYS A 19 10.48 6.42 6.97
N GLU A 20 11.75 6.55 6.57
CA GLU A 20 12.77 7.28 7.35
C GLU A 20 12.36 8.72 7.66
N ASN A 21 11.61 9.36 6.75
CA ASN A 21 11.14 10.74 6.89
C ASN A 21 9.68 10.85 7.39
N ALA A 22 9.10 9.79 7.94
CA ALA A 22 7.67 9.69 8.21
C ALA A 22 7.10 10.83 9.07
N THR A 23 7.90 11.45 9.95
CA THR A 23 7.47 12.60 10.76
C THR A 23 6.98 13.80 9.94
N LYS A 24 7.45 13.93 8.69
CA LYS A 24 7.02 14.99 7.76
C LYS A 24 5.65 14.73 7.13
N SER A 25 5.15 13.49 7.20
CA SER A 25 3.93 13.07 6.51
C SER A 25 2.88 12.45 7.43
N ALA A 26 3.30 11.85 8.55
CA ALA A 26 2.40 11.31 9.55
C ALA A 26 1.67 12.46 10.26
N PRO A 27 0.34 12.35 10.50
CA PRO A 27 -0.42 13.38 11.18
C PRO A 27 0.18 13.74 12.54
N LEU A 28 0.35 15.04 12.79
CA LEU A 28 1.02 15.58 13.99
C LEU A 28 2.37 14.90 14.30
N GLY A 29 3.15 14.56 13.27
CA GLY A 29 4.44 13.90 13.44
C GLY A 29 4.34 12.49 14.04
N GLY A 30 3.17 11.85 13.96
CA GLY A 30 2.93 10.50 14.46
C GLY A 30 2.56 10.42 15.95
N ALA A 31 2.21 11.54 16.60
CA ALA A 31 1.86 11.58 18.02
C ALA A 31 0.72 10.63 18.41
N PHE A 32 -0.16 10.28 17.47
CA PHE A 32 -1.28 9.36 17.69
C PHE A 32 -0.95 7.88 17.47
N TRP A 33 0.26 7.54 17.00
CA TRP A 33 0.66 6.16 16.71
C TRP A 33 1.56 5.60 17.79
N GLU A 34 1.23 4.40 18.28
CA GLU A 34 2.18 3.61 19.08
C GLU A 34 3.42 3.30 18.23
N GLY A 35 4.61 3.67 18.72
CA GLY A 35 5.86 3.62 17.95
C GLY A 35 6.13 4.83 17.04
N GLY A 36 5.28 5.87 17.11
CA GLY A 36 5.48 7.15 16.44
C GLY A 36 5.26 7.10 14.92
N ALA A 37 5.78 8.11 14.21
CA ALA A 37 5.55 8.28 12.77
C ALA A 37 6.01 7.07 11.92
N GLN A 38 7.03 6.34 12.38
CA GLN A 38 7.54 5.15 11.70
C GLN A 38 6.50 4.02 11.61
N SER A 39 5.55 3.97 12.57
CA SER A 39 4.45 3.01 12.56
C SER A 39 3.37 3.37 11.54
N PHE A 40 3.21 4.65 11.20
CA PHE A 40 2.26 5.09 10.16
C PHE A 40 2.64 4.49 8.79
N ILE A 41 3.93 4.54 8.45
CA ILE A 41 4.48 3.95 7.22
C ILE A 41 4.99 2.53 7.54
N HIS A 42 4.05 1.58 7.67
CA HIS A 42 4.34 0.25 8.22
C HIS A 42 5.12 -0.68 7.27
N LYS A 43 4.51 -1.20 6.19
CA LYS A 43 5.18 -2.06 5.19
C LYS A 43 4.65 -1.80 3.77
N GLY A 44 5.54 -1.54 2.82
CA GLY A 44 5.25 -1.22 1.42
C GLY A 44 5.27 -2.43 0.50
N THR A 45 4.59 -3.52 0.87
CA THR A 45 4.47 -4.72 0.03
C THR A 45 3.01 -5.07 -0.26
N ASN A 46 2.72 -5.51 -1.48
CA ASN A 46 1.39 -5.87 -1.92
C ASN A 46 1.00 -7.29 -1.47
N GLY A 47 -0.30 -7.58 -1.40
CA GLY A 47 -0.82 -8.93 -1.12
C GLY A 47 -0.69 -9.41 0.32
N ARG A 48 -0.29 -8.54 1.26
CA ARG A 48 -0.07 -8.90 2.68
C ARG A 48 -1.28 -9.56 3.36
N TRP A 49 -2.49 -9.21 2.95
CA TRP A 49 -3.74 -9.77 3.49
C TRP A 49 -3.89 -11.27 3.23
N ARG A 50 -3.32 -11.79 2.13
CA ARG A 50 -3.45 -13.20 1.74
C ARG A 50 -2.84 -14.17 2.76
N ASN A 51 -1.81 -13.72 3.46
CA ASN A 51 -1.11 -14.51 4.48
C ASN A 51 -1.69 -14.32 5.89
N ILE A 52 -2.69 -13.45 6.04
CA ILE A 52 -3.35 -13.16 7.32
C ILE A 52 -4.74 -13.81 7.36
N LEU A 53 -5.47 -13.73 6.25
CA LEU A 53 -6.83 -14.27 6.16
C LEU A 53 -6.83 -15.79 6.01
N GLN A 54 -7.77 -16.44 6.68
CA GLN A 54 -8.03 -17.87 6.55
C GLN A 54 -8.71 -18.18 5.21
N LYS A 55 -8.64 -19.43 4.77
CA LYS A 55 -9.22 -19.89 3.48
C LYS A 55 -10.69 -19.47 3.29
N GLY A 56 -11.51 -19.57 4.34
CA GLY A 56 -12.92 -19.16 4.25
C GLY A 56 -13.13 -17.65 4.09
N GLU A 57 -12.23 -16.84 4.64
CA GLU A 57 -12.27 -15.38 4.52
C GLU A 57 -11.78 -14.93 3.15
N LEU A 58 -10.74 -15.59 2.62
CA LEU A 58 -10.26 -15.39 1.24
C LEU A 58 -11.37 -15.66 0.23
N LEU A 59 -12.09 -16.78 0.38
CA LEU A 59 -13.19 -17.13 -0.52
C LEU A 59 -14.32 -16.09 -0.48
N LYS A 60 -14.67 -15.60 0.72
CA LYS A 60 -15.66 -14.53 0.85
C LYS A 60 -15.21 -13.27 0.13
N TYR A 61 -13.94 -12.85 0.29
CA TYR A 61 -13.39 -11.72 -0.43
C TYR A 61 -13.51 -11.89 -1.95
N GLU A 62 -13.13 -13.06 -2.49
CA GLU A 62 -13.18 -13.33 -3.93
C GLU A 62 -14.62 -13.28 -4.47
N GLN A 63 -15.58 -13.82 -3.71
CA GLN A 63 -17.00 -13.78 -4.07
C GLN A 63 -17.54 -12.34 -4.09
N TYR A 64 -17.21 -11.52 -3.11
CA TYR A 64 -17.62 -10.11 -3.10
C TYR A 64 -16.95 -9.33 -4.24
N ALA A 65 -15.65 -9.53 -4.48
CA ALA A 65 -14.97 -8.86 -5.58
C ALA A 65 -15.61 -9.19 -6.93
N ALA A 66 -15.93 -10.47 -7.20
CA ALA A 66 -16.61 -10.87 -8.43
C ALA A 66 -18.06 -10.38 -8.55
N LYS A 67 -18.73 -10.11 -7.42
CA LYS A 67 -20.10 -9.58 -7.39
C LYS A 67 -20.14 -8.08 -7.63
N GLU A 68 -19.21 -7.33 -7.06
CA GLU A 68 -19.26 -5.86 -7.03
C GLU A 68 -18.40 -5.19 -8.11
N LEU A 69 -17.43 -5.92 -8.71
CA LEU A 69 -16.48 -5.38 -9.67
C LEU A 69 -16.53 -6.16 -10.99
N ASP A 70 -16.19 -5.49 -12.09
CA ASP A 70 -15.90 -6.17 -13.34
C ASP A 70 -14.60 -7.00 -13.24
N PRO A 71 -14.41 -7.99 -14.14
CA PRO A 71 -13.25 -8.88 -14.07
C PRO A 71 -11.88 -8.18 -14.13
N GLU A 72 -11.75 -7.10 -14.90
CA GLU A 72 -10.49 -6.36 -15.04
C GLU A 72 -10.17 -5.58 -13.76
N CYS A 73 -11.16 -4.89 -13.20
CA CYS A 73 -11.04 -4.19 -11.92
C CYS A 73 -10.76 -5.16 -10.76
N ALA A 74 -11.45 -6.30 -10.70
CA ALA A 74 -11.20 -7.33 -9.70
C ALA A 74 -9.77 -7.89 -9.78
N HIS A 75 -9.27 -8.12 -10.99
CA HIS A 75 -7.89 -8.56 -11.22
C HIS A 75 -6.87 -7.51 -10.77
N TRP A 76 -7.07 -6.24 -11.15
CA TRP A 76 -6.21 -5.14 -10.75
C TRP A 76 -6.20 -4.94 -9.24
N LEU A 77 -7.35 -4.95 -8.58
CA LEU A 77 -7.42 -4.82 -7.12
C LEU A 77 -6.65 -5.94 -6.41
N ALA A 78 -6.76 -7.17 -6.91
CA ALA A 78 -6.16 -8.34 -6.31
C ALA A 78 -4.64 -8.45 -6.53
N THR A 79 -4.12 -7.88 -7.63
CA THR A 79 -2.74 -8.13 -8.11
C THR A 79 -1.90 -6.88 -8.36
N GLY A 80 -2.54 -5.72 -8.54
CA GLY A 80 -1.93 -4.48 -9.00
C GLY A 80 -1.56 -4.47 -10.50
N LYS A 81 -2.07 -5.40 -11.29
CA LYS A 81 -1.77 -5.56 -12.72
C LYS A 81 -3.04 -5.42 -13.57
N MET A 82 -2.87 -4.99 -14.82
CA MET A 82 -3.96 -5.07 -15.81
C MET A 82 -4.11 -6.53 -16.27
N LEU A 83 -5.36 -6.93 -16.58
CA LEU A 83 -5.72 -8.30 -16.98
C LEU A 83 -5.19 -8.66 -18.39
#